data_AF-A0A6I2RN53-F1
#
_entry.id   AF-A0A6I2RN53-F1
#
_cell.length_a   1.000
_cell.length_b   1.000
_cell.length_c   1.000
_cell.angle_alpha   90.00
_cell.angle_beta   90.00
_cell.angle_gamma   90.00
#
_symmetry.space_group_name_H-M   'P 1'
#
loop_
_entity.id
_entity.type
_entity.pdbx_description
1 polymer ?
#
loop_
_entity_poly.entity_id
_entity_poly.type
_entity_poly.pdbx_seq_one_letter_code
_entity_poly.pdbx_strand_id
1 'polypeptide(L)'
;MIAFEFGNLCFNSPASEQSIIMVIASPSEFSSLDKFITAALTFLETDGELYGKRTVLYKERVNLPASNEDITFITEKINEMNLRVKIVFQPVKKAVNLLPPKWNQVTMCLETEHDYIFYSWVTTV
;
A
#
# COMPACT_ATOMS: atom_id res chain seq x y z
N MET A 1 10.47 -6.74 8.36
CA MET A 1 9.18 -6.49 7.69
C MET A 1 8.02 -6.56 8.69
N ILE A 2 7.10 -5.60 8.66
CA ILE A 2 5.88 -5.57 9.51
C ILE A 2 4.69 -5.17 8.62
N ALA A 3 3.52 -5.77 8.84
CA ALA A 3 2.28 -5.38 8.17
C ALA A 3 1.27 -4.76 9.13
N PHE A 4 0.50 -3.81 8.60
CA PHE A 4 -0.65 -3.20 9.26
C PHE A 4 -1.84 -3.23 8.31
N GLU A 5 -2.99 -3.69 8.79
CA GLU A 5 -4.28 -3.56 8.09
C GLU A 5 -5.22 -2.64 8.88
N PHE A 6 -5.82 -1.69 8.18
CA PHE A 6 -6.82 -0.77 8.72
C PHE A 6 -8.11 -0.92 7.94
N GLY A 7 -9.13 -1.48 8.59
CA GLY A 7 -10.47 -1.65 8.03
C GLY A 7 -11.32 -0.38 8.08
N ASN A 8 -12.55 -0.50 7.57
CA ASN A 8 -13.51 0.58 7.33
C ASN A 8 -13.77 1.52 8.53
N LEU A 9 -13.66 1.02 9.76
CA LEU A 9 -13.88 1.82 10.98
C LEU A 9 -12.73 2.78 11.33
N CYS A 10 -11.59 2.70 10.63
CA CYS A 10 -10.44 3.57 10.87
C CYS A 10 -10.49 4.90 10.10
N PHE A 11 -11.45 5.06 9.18
CA PHE A 11 -11.56 6.24 8.31
C PHE A 11 -12.56 7.26 8.87
N ASN A 12 -12.29 8.54 8.62
CA ASN A 12 -13.20 9.64 8.96
C ASN A 12 -14.33 9.86 7.94
N SER A 13 -14.49 8.94 6.97
CA SER A 13 -15.53 8.99 5.94
C SER A 13 -16.63 7.94 6.21
N PRO A 14 -17.91 8.35 6.34
CA PRO A 14 -19.01 7.44 6.66
C PRO A 14 -19.53 6.64 5.46
N ALA A 15 -19.03 6.88 4.24
CA ALA A 15 -19.68 6.46 3.00
C ALA A 15 -19.10 5.20 2.35
N SER A 16 -18.17 4.46 2.96
CA SER A 16 -17.55 3.32 2.25
C SER A 16 -16.85 2.25 3.09
N GLU A 17 -16.91 1.00 2.59
CA GLU A 17 -16.04 -0.09 3.07
C GLU A 17 -14.65 0.11 2.47
N GLN A 18 -13.81 0.86 3.16
CA GLN A 18 -12.41 1.08 2.77
C GLN A 18 -11.49 0.18 3.58
N SER A 19 -10.39 -0.26 2.97
CA SER A 19 -9.29 -0.88 3.71
C SER A 19 -7.95 -0.36 3.21
N ILE A 20 -6.99 -0.24 4.12
CA ILE A 20 -5.57 0.02 3.82
C ILE A 20 -4.74 -1.12 4.35
N ILE A 21 -3.84 -1.65 3.52
CA ILE A 21 -2.80 -2.58 3.95
C ILE A 21 -1.45 -1.96 3.66
N MET A 22 -0.61 -1.90 4.70
CA MET A 22 0.75 -1.43 4.61
C MET A 22 1.73 -2.54 5.00
N VAL A 23 2.79 -2.74 4.22
CA VAL A 23 3.93 -3.58 4.61
C VAL A 23 5.18 -2.73 4.57
N ILE A 24 5.95 -2.71 5.64
CA ILE A 24 7.11 -1.80 5.80
C ILE A 24 8.36 -2.62 6.12
N ALA A 25 9.47 -2.30 5.45
CA ALA A 25 10.78 -2.85 5.74
C ALA A 25 11.90 -1.87 5.37
N SER A 26 13.09 -2.05 5.95
CA SER A 26 14.22 -1.19 5.61
C SER A 26 14.73 -1.50 4.19
N PRO A 27 15.10 -0.49 3.38
CA PRO A 27 15.79 -0.70 2.12
C PRO A 27 17.09 -1.49 2.27
N SER A 28 17.76 -1.41 3.43
CA SER A 28 18.97 -2.20 3.69
C SER A 28 18.74 -3.71 3.71
N GLU A 29 17.50 -4.16 3.95
CA GLU A 29 17.11 -5.57 3.91
C GLU A 29 16.94 -6.11 2.47
N PHE A 30 16.86 -5.22 1.47
CA PHE A 30 16.54 -5.59 0.08
C PHE A 30 17.49 -4.93 -0.92
N SER A 31 17.98 -5.70 -1.88
CA SER A 31 18.86 -5.15 -2.92
C SER A 31 18.15 -4.20 -3.91
N SER A 32 16.81 -4.16 -3.91
CA SER A 32 16.01 -3.27 -4.75
C SER A 32 14.54 -3.21 -4.32
N LEU A 33 13.83 -2.17 -4.77
CA LEU A 33 12.38 -2.05 -4.64
C LEU A 33 11.62 -3.26 -5.21
N ASP A 34 12.07 -3.83 -6.33
CA ASP A 34 11.43 -5.01 -6.95
C ASP A 34 11.55 -6.28 -6.08
N LYS A 35 12.69 -6.45 -5.39
CA LYS A 35 12.87 -7.53 -4.42
C LYS A 35 11.98 -7.33 -3.19
N PHE A 36 11.86 -6.10 -2.72
CA PHE A 36 10.92 -5.76 -1.66
C PHE A 36 9.47 -6.04 -2.09
N ILE A 37 9.03 -5.61 -3.28
CA ILE A 37 7.69 -5.86 -3.82
C ILE A 37 7.38 -7.37 -3.80
N THR A 38 8.31 -8.17 -4.32
CA THR A 38 8.14 -9.63 -4.35
C THR A 38 8.01 -10.20 -2.94
N ALA A 39 8.88 -9.78 -2.00
CA ALA A 39 8.84 -10.26 -0.63
C ALA A 39 7.59 -9.81 0.13
N ALA A 40 7.14 -8.57 -0.03
CA ALA A 40 5.94 -8.04 0.60
C ALA A 40 4.69 -8.78 0.14
N LEU A 41 4.57 -9.06 -1.16
CA LEU A 41 3.47 -9.87 -1.70
C LEU A 41 3.51 -11.29 -1.14
N THR A 42 4.67 -11.95 -1.13
CA THR A 42 4.80 -13.29 -0.52
C THR A 42 4.46 -13.28 0.97
N PHE A 43 4.89 -12.26 1.71
CA PHE A 43 4.58 -12.12 3.14
C PHE A 43 3.07 -12.03 3.39
N LEU A 44 2.38 -11.20 2.61
CA LEU A 44 0.92 -11.09 2.66
C LEU A 44 0.20 -12.38 2.23
N GLU A 45 0.80 -13.18 1.35
CA GLU A 45 0.25 -14.46 0.91
C GLU A 45 0.35 -15.58 1.95
N THR A 46 1.37 -15.52 2.81
CA THR A 46 1.59 -16.52 3.86
C THR A 46 0.79 -16.25 5.13
N ASP A 47 0.25 -15.05 5.28
CA ASP A 47 -0.59 -14.67 6.41
C ASP A 47 -2.05 -15.08 6.18
N GLY A 48 -2.55 -15.98 7.03
CA GLY A 48 -3.88 -16.59 6.88
C GLY A 48 -5.05 -15.65 7.15
N GLU A 49 -4.84 -14.52 7.85
CA GLU A 49 -5.89 -13.53 8.11
C GLU A 49 -5.99 -12.51 6.97
N LEU A 50 -4.87 -12.18 6.32
CA LEU A 50 -4.82 -11.31 5.14
C LEU A 50 -5.14 -12.05 3.82
N TYR A 51 -5.50 -13.34 3.90
CA TYR A 51 -5.79 -14.23 2.79
C TYR A 51 -7.07 -13.83 2.02
N GLY A 52 -6.90 -12.99 1.00
CA GLY A 52 -7.87 -12.81 -0.09
C GLY A 52 -7.38 -13.44 -1.40
N LYS A 53 -8.24 -13.59 -2.41
CA LYS A 53 -7.92 -14.03 -3.80
C LYS A 53 -6.98 -13.05 -4.56
N ARG A 54 -6.04 -12.41 -3.88
CA ARG A 54 -5.15 -11.36 -4.37
C ARG A 54 -3.95 -11.90 -5.16
N THR A 55 -3.64 -13.20 -5.01
CA THR A 55 -2.63 -13.93 -5.79
C THR A 55 -2.87 -13.90 -7.30
N VAL A 56 -4.12 -13.75 -7.75
CA VAL A 56 -4.41 -13.60 -9.19
C VAL A 56 -4.20 -12.15 -9.63
N LEU A 57 -4.63 -11.19 -8.81
CA LEU A 57 -4.52 -9.76 -9.12
C LEU A 57 -3.07 -9.30 -9.28
N TYR A 58 -2.17 -9.69 -8.38
CA TYR A 58 -0.77 -9.25 -8.42
C TYR A 58 0.13 -10.00 -9.41
N LYS A 59 -0.40 -11.00 -10.12
CA LYS A 59 0.29 -11.62 -11.27
C LYS A 59 0.40 -10.69 -12.45
N GLU A 60 -0.54 -9.75 -12.58
CA GLU A 60 -0.58 -8.75 -13.66
C GLU A 60 0.16 -7.47 -13.29
N ARG A 61 1.12 -7.53 -12.35
CA ARG A 61 1.80 -6.32 -11.92
C ARG A 61 2.61 -5.68 -13.04
N VAL A 62 2.55 -4.36 -13.13
CA VAL A 62 3.16 -3.58 -14.22
C VAL A 62 4.38 -2.78 -13.78
N ASN A 63 4.49 -2.48 -12.48
CA ASN A 63 5.58 -1.68 -11.91
C ASN A 63 5.81 -0.34 -12.65
N LEU A 64 4.72 0.33 -13.06
CA LEU A 64 4.78 1.61 -13.76
C LEU A 64 5.15 2.72 -12.77
N PRO A 65 5.92 3.75 -13.19
CA PRO A 65 6.10 4.94 -12.37
C PRO A 65 4.74 5.51 -11.92
N ALA A 66 4.59 5.82 -10.64
CA ALA A 66 3.37 6.44 -10.13
C ALA A 66 3.30 7.90 -10.56
N SER A 67 2.10 8.39 -10.87
CA SER A 67 1.87 9.80 -11.14
C SER A 67 1.84 10.63 -9.84
N ASN A 68 2.01 11.95 -9.94
CA ASN A 68 1.84 12.83 -8.78
C ASN A 68 0.40 12.78 -8.22
N GLU A 69 -0.59 12.55 -9.10
CA GLU A 69 -2.00 12.38 -8.72
C GLU A 69 -2.19 11.12 -7.87
N ASP A 70 -1.59 9.99 -8.28
CA ASP A 70 -1.65 8.73 -7.50
C ASP A 70 -1.00 8.90 -6.11
N ILE A 71 0.16 9.57 -6.06
CA ILE A 71 0.87 9.81 -4.79
C ILE A 71 0.04 10.73 -3.88
N THR A 72 -0.56 11.78 -4.43
CA THR A 72 -1.42 12.71 -3.69
C THR A 72 -2.63 11.97 -3.14
N PHE A 73 -3.31 11.19 -3.99
CA PHE A 73 -4.47 10.39 -3.61
C PHE A 73 -4.15 9.44 -2.44
N ILE A 74 -3.05 8.69 -2.51
CA ILE A 74 -2.67 7.79 -1.42
C ILE A 74 -2.31 8.54 -0.13
N THR A 75 -1.63 9.68 -0.25
CA THR A 75 -1.31 10.53 0.90
C THR A 75 -2.59 11.02 1.58
N GLU A 76 -3.60 11.43 0.80
CA GLU A 76 -4.92 11.81 1.32
C GLU A 76 -5.61 10.65 2.03
N LYS A 77 -5.58 9.43 1.47
CA LYS A 77 -6.17 8.24 2.11
C LYS A 77 -5.52 7.88 3.43
N ILE A 78 -4.20 8.05 3.56
CA ILE A 78 -3.49 7.90 4.84
C ILE A 78 -3.97 8.98 5.84
N ASN A 79 -4.12 10.22 5.38
CA ASN A 79 -4.55 11.33 6.22
C ASN A 79 -6.02 11.22 6.67
N GLU A 80 -6.89 10.56 5.90
CA GLU A 80 -8.28 10.28 6.28
C GLU A 80 -8.39 9.36 7.53
N MET A 81 -7.30 8.66 7.91
CA MET A 81 -7.26 7.79 9.11
C MET A 81 -7.07 8.55 10.44
N ASN A 82 -6.99 9.88 10.38
CA ASN A 82 -6.53 10.79 11.44
C ASN A 82 -7.26 10.66 12.79
N LEU A 83 -8.52 10.20 12.86
CA LEU A 83 -9.26 10.21 14.12
C LEU A 83 -8.59 9.44 15.27
N ARG A 84 -7.76 8.42 14.98
CA ARG A 84 -7.10 7.59 16.01
C ARG A 84 -5.69 7.12 15.67
N VAL A 85 -5.21 7.32 14.42
CA VAL A 85 -3.91 6.82 13.98
C VAL A 85 -3.09 8.00 13.44
N LYS A 86 -1.90 8.20 14.00
CA LYS A 86 -0.91 9.15 13.49
C LYS A 86 0.16 8.39 12.70
N ILE A 87 0.13 8.52 11.38
CA ILE A 87 1.11 7.90 10.49
C ILE A 87 2.06 8.99 10.02
N VAL A 88 3.36 8.78 10.22
CA VAL A 88 4.43 9.69 9.75
C VAL A 88 5.47 8.84 9.05
N PHE A 89 5.80 9.20 7.82
CA PHE A 89 6.89 8.62 7.05
C PHE A 89 7.63 9.73 6.31
N GLN A 90 8.84 9.41 5.86
CA GLN A 90 9.70 10.37 5.16
C GLN A 90 9.18 10.68 3.76
N PRO A 91 9.65 11.79 3.13
CA PRO A 91 9.29 12.09 1.75
C PRO A 91 9.52 10.91 0.81
N VAL A 92 8.55 10.68 -0.08
CA VAL A 92 8.64 9.65 -1.11
C VAL A 92 9.69 10.08 -2.15
N LYS A 93 10.74 9.28 -2.30
CA LYS A 93 11.78 9.43 -3.33
C LYS A 93 11.35 8.83 -4.67
N LYS A 94 10.69 7.67 -4.61
CA LYS A 94 10.23 6.92 -5.77
C LYS A 94 8.95 6.17 -5.43
N ALA A 95 8.05 6.07 -6.41
CA ALA A 95 6.82 5.33 -6.29
C ALA A 95 6.51 4.58 -7.58
N VAL A 96 5.96 3.37 -7.45
CA VAL A 96 5.49 2.57 -8.58
C VAL A 96 4.08 2.03 -8.33
N ASN A 97 3.23 2.12 -9.35
CA ASN A 97 1.93 1.45 -9.40
C ASN A 97 2.17 -0.03 -9.69
N LEU A 98 1.82 -0.90 -8.73
CA LEU A 98 1.91 -2.35 -8.92
C LEU A 98 0.79 -2.85 -9.81
N LEU A 99 -0.42 -2.31 -9.64
CA LEU A 99 -1.56 -2.56 -10.51
C LEU A 99 -1.97 -1.27 -11.21
N PRO A 100 -2.60 -1.34 -12.40
CA PRO A 100 -3.22 -0.17 -13.00
C PRO A 100 -4.23 0.47 -12.01
N PRO A 101 -4.13 1.79 -11.74
CA PRO A 101 -5.03 2.47 -10.81
C PRO A 101 -6.46 2.44 -11.35
N LYS A 102 -7.44 2.33 -10.44
CA LYS A 102 -8.87 2.40 -10.76
C LYS A 102 -9.58 3.28 -9.73
N TRP A 103 -10.80 3.71 -10.05
CA TRP A 103 -11.61 4.56 -9.17
C TRP A 103 -11.80 3.99 -7.74
N ASN A 104 -11.80 2.65 -7.59
CA ASN A 104 -12.02 1.98 -6.32
C ASN A 104 -10.81 1.23 -5.76
N GLN A 105 -9.64 1.31 -6.41
CA GLN A 105 -8.46 0.62 -5.93
C GLN A 105 -7.17 1.28 -6.40
N VAL A 106 -6.20 1.34 -5.49
CA VAL A 106 -4.82 1.74 -5.78
C VAL A 106 -3.88 0.81 -5.01
N THR A 107 -2.86 0.27 -5.68
CA THR A 107 -1.81 -0.52 -5.02
C THR A 107 -0.45 -0.11 -5.55
N MET A 108 0.40 0.37 -4.65
CA MET A 108 1.69 0.95 -4.99
C MET A 108 2.78 0.56 -3.99
N CYS A 109 4.03 0.69 -4.43
CA CYS A 109 5.19 0.63 -3.55
C CYS A 109 5.94 1.97 -3.58
N LEU A 110 6.25 2.44 -2.38
CA LEU A 110 6.93 3.69 -2.09
C LEU A 110 8.33 3.40 -1.56
N GLU A 111 9.29 4.21 -1.99
CA GLU A 111 10.65 4.29 -1.49
C GLU A 111 10.83 5.63 -0.80
N THR A 112 11.24 5.61 0.46
CA THR A 112 11.63 6.78 1.23
C THR A 112 13.13 6.73 1.55
N GLU A 113 13.63 7.61 2.43
CA GLU A 113 15.04 7.56 2.83
C GLU A 113 15.38 6.30 3.66
N HIS A 114 14.46 5.83 4.51
CA HIS A 114 14.74 4.72 5.42
C HIS A 114 13.81 3.53 5.29
N ASP A 115 12.73 3.64 4.51
CA ASP A 115 11.70 2.63 4.43
C ASP A 115 11.27 2.36 2.98
N TYR A 116 11.07 1.08 2.68
CA TYR A 116 10.20 0.62 1.61
C TYR A 116 8.82 0.31 2.18
N ILE A 117 7.79 0.85 1.53
CA ILE A 117 6.40 0.74 1.97
C ILE A 117 5.58 0.17 0.82
N PHE A 118 5.01 -1.01 1.00
CA PHE A 118 3.91 -1.50 0.18
C PHE A 118 2.62 -0.90 0.74
N TYR A 119 1.79 -0.34 -0.13
CA TYR A 119 0.50 0.23 0.25
C TYR A 119 -0.58 -0.24 -0.73
N SER A 120 -1.69 -0.73 -0.18
CA SER A 120 -2.87 -1.11 -0.96
C SER A 120 -4.11 -0.51 -0.33
N TRP A 121 -4.86 0.27 -1.11
CA TRP A 121 -6.18 0.78 -0.75
C TRP A 121 -7.24 0.23 -1.71
N VAL A 122 -8.37 -0.20 -1.15
CA VAL A 122 -9.53 -0.68 -1.91
C VAL A 122 -10.84 -0.22 -1.26
N THR A 123 -11.86 0.04 -2.09
CA THR A 123 -13.25 0.30 -1.67
C THR A 123 -14.25 -0.52 -2.50
N THR A 124 -15.40 -0.85 -1.91
CA THR A 124 -16.51 -1.55 -2.59
C THR A 124 -17.64 -0.62 -3.06
N VAL A 125 -17.61 0.65 -2.65
CA VAL A 125 -18.58 1.70 -3.01
C VAL A 125 -17.89 2.98 -3.46
#